data_AF-A0A6M8W571-F1
#
_entry.id   AF-A0A6M8W571-F1
#
_cell.length_a   1.000
_cell.length_b   1.000
_cell.length_c   1.000
_cell.angle_alpha   90.00
_cell.angle_beta   90.00
_cell.angle_gamma   90.00
#
_symmetry.space_group_name_H-M   'P 1'
#
loop_
_entity.id
_entity.type
_entity.pdbx_description
1 polymer ?
#
loop_
_entity_poly.entity_id
_entity_poly.type
_entity_poly.pdbx_seq_one_letter_code
_entity_poly.pdbx_strand_id
1 'polypeptide(L)' 'MNALDMVPLVNGSAEDTINAMVACPSDYNGDTVIDTLDVLAFLNVWVPRDPRGDFNGDGQIDTLDVLDFLNAWAGGC' A
#
# COMPACT_ATOMS: atom_id res chain seq x y z
N MET A 1 -22.81 16.75 -26.13
CA MET A 1 -24.26 16.66 -25.79
C MET A 1 -24.79 15.48 -26.58
N ASN A 2 -25.13 14.35 -25.96
CA ASN A 2 -26.27 14.25 -25.02
C ASN A 2 -25.92 13.44 -23.75
N ALA A 3 -26.61 13.75 -22.66
CA ALA A 3 -25.96 14.33 -21.48
C ALA A 3 -25.40 13.39 -20.40
N LEU A 4 -24.72 12.28 -20.75
CA LEU A 4 -23.78 11.61 -19.83
C LEU A 4 -22.40 11.27 -20.44
N ASP A 5 -22.12 11.71 -21.68
CA ASP A 5 -20.79 11.67 -22.31
C ASP A 5 -20.02 12.99 -22.15
N MET A 6 -19.66 13.43 -20.94
CA MET A 6 -18.78 14.60 -20.79
C MET A 6 -17.77 14.41 -19.64
N VAL A 7 -16.80 13.52 -19.80
CA VAL A 7 -15.42 13.93 -19.53
C VAL A 7 -14.62 13.67 -20.82
N PRO A 8 -14.19 14.74 -21.52
CA PRO A 8 -13.47 14.63 -22.78
C PRO A 8 -12.11 13.98 -22.56
N LEU A 9 -11.58 13.37 -23.63
CA LEU A 9 -10.14 13.18 -23.82
C LEU A 9 -9.45 14.55 -23.65
N VAL A 10 -8.98 14.87 -22.45
CA VAL A 10 -8.09 16.01 -22.24
C VAL A 10 -6.66 15.50 -22.33
N ASN A 11 -6.06 15.84 -23.46
CA ASN A 11 -4.63 15.79 -23.67
C ASN A 11 -3.93 16.59 -22.56
N GLY A 12 -3.30 15.91 -21.61
CA GLY A 12 -2.27 16.41 -20.70
C GLY A 12 -2.61 17.66 -19.88
N SER A 13 -3.01 17.46 -18.62
CA SER A 13 -2.77 18.44 -17.55
C SER A 13 -2.96 17.77 -16.19
N ALA A 14 -1.86 17.43 -15.52
CA ALA A 14 -1.58 17.28 -14.08
C ALA A 14 -2.72 17.13 -13.02
N GLU A 15 -3.90 16.62 -13.37
CA GLU A 15 -5.06 16.53 -12.48
C GLU A 15 -5.65 15.11 -12.41
N ASP A 16 -4.99 14.12 -13.02
CA ASP A 16 -5.27 12.68 -12.81
C ASP A 16 -4.58 12.11 -11.56
N THR A 17 -3.95 12.98 -10.76
CA THR A 17 -3.11 12.65 -9.60
C THR A 17 -3.72 13.06 -8.25
N ILE A 18 -5.04 13.08 -8.14
CA ILE A 18 -5.74 13.27 -6.84
C ILE A 18 -6.80 12.17 -6.62
N ASN A 19 -6.60 10.97 -7.18
CA ASN A 19 -7.30 9.81 -6.65
C ASN A 19 -6.48 9.36 -5.44
N ALA A 20 -7.00 9.68 -4.25
CA ALA A 20 -6.39 9.40 -2.96
C ALA A 20 -5.54 8.14 -2.99
N MET A 21 -4.22 8.30 -2.81
CA MET A 21 -3.38 7.27 -2.21
C MET A 21 -3.99 6.99 -0.85
N VAL A 22 -5.03 6.15 -0.82
CA VAL A 22 -5.50 5.53 0.41
C VAL A 22 -4.26 4.84 0.93
N ALA A 23 -3.77 5.27 2.08
CA ALA A 23 -2.68 4.59 2.74
C ALA A 23 -3.14 3.14 2.87
N CYS A 24 -2.50 2.25 2.10
CA CYS A 24 -2.78 0.85 2.08
C CYS A 24 -1.54 0.17 2.64
N PRO A 25 -1.48 -0.05 3.96
CA PRO A 25 -0.29 -0.61 4.59
C PRO A 25 0.09 -1.99 4.04
N SER A 26 -0.86 -2.66 3.38
CA SER A 26 -0.72 -3.95 2.74
C SER A 26 -0.07 -3.92 1.36
N ASP A 27 -0.07 -2.78 0.65
CA ASP A 27 0.75 -2.55 -0.55
C ASP A 27 2.12 -2.05 -0.10
N TYR A 28 2.93 -3.00 0.35
CA TYR A 28 4.20 -2.71 1.01
C TYR A 28 5.30 -2.38 0.00
N ASN A 29 5.18 -2.92 -1.22
CA ASN A 29 6.16 -2.68 -2.28
C ASN A 29 5.84 -1.38 -3.08
N GLY A 30 4.62 -0.85 -2.97
CA GLY A 30 4.17 0.41 -3.56
C GLY A 30 3.82 0.30 -5.05
N ASP A 31 3.48 -0.88 -5.56
CA ASP A 31 3.19 -1.14 -6.97
C ASP A 31 1.69 -1.12 -7.30
N THR A 32 0.84 -0.78 -6.32
CA THR A 32 -0.63 -0.70 -6.43
C THR A 32 -1.35 -2.05 -6.55
N VAL A 33 -0.64 -3.17 -6.35
CA VAL A 33 -1.19 -4.53 -6.35
C VAL A 33 -0.90 -5.19 -5.01
N ILE A 34 -1.95 -5.66 -4.32
CA ILE A 34 -1.77 -6.45 -3.09
C ILE A 34 -1.61 -7.92 -3.49
N ASP A 35 -0.40 -8.44 -3.36
CA ASP A 35 -0.12 -9.85 -3.59
C ASP A 35 0.97 -10.40 -2.64
N THR A 36 1.52 -11.56 -2.95
CA THR A 36 2.55 -12.19 -2.10
C THR A 36 3.88 -11.43 -2.13
N LEU A 37 4.12 -10.58 -3.13
CA LEU A 37 5.33 -9.75 -3.22
C LEU A 37 5.38 -8.70 -2.10
N ASP A 38 4.23 -8.20 -1.62
CA ASP A 38 4.18 -7.32 -0.45
C ASP A 38 4.64 -8.04 0.82
N VAL A 39 4.20 -9.28 1.00
CA VAL A 39 4.63 -10.13 2.11
C VAL A 39 6.14 -10.35 2.06
N LEU A 40 6.68 -10.65 0.87
CA LEU A 40 8.12 -10.82 0.70
C LEU A 40 8.87 -9.50 0.93
N ALA A 41 8.34 -8.37 0.49
CA ALA A 41 8.93 -7.05 0.70
C ALA A 41 8.98 -6.69 2.19
N PHE A 42 7.92 -6.96 2.94
CA PHE A 42 7.89 -6.79 4.39
C PHE A 42 8.88 -7.72 5.11
N LEU A 43 8.89 -9.01 4.79
CA LEU A 43 9.82 -9.96 5.42
C LEU A 43 11.29 -9.63 5.14
N ASN A 44 11.60 -9.05 3.98
CA ASN A 44 12.95 -8.59 3.64
C ASN A 44 13.44 -7.43 4.53
N VAL A 45 12.53 -6.64 5.14
CA VAL A 45 12.91 -5.60 6.11
C VAL A 45 12.81 -6.09 7.55
N TRP A 46 11.88 -6.99 7.86
CA TRP A 46 11.69 -7.53 9.20
C TRP A 46 12.85 -8.43 9.64
N VAL A 47 13.31 -9.34 8.77
CA VAL A 47 14.43 -10.28 9.07
C VAL A 47 15.72 -9.57 9.51
N PRO A 48 16.22 -8.54 8.80
CA PRO A 48 17.41 -7.81 9.23
C PRO A 48 17.16 -6.80 10.38
N ARG A 49 15.93 -6.73 10.92
CA ARG A 49 15.51 -5.73 11.93
C ARG A 49 15.67 -4.29 11.46
N ASP A 50 15.32 -4.02 10.20
CA ASP A 50 15.22 -2.65 9.69
C ASP A 50 14.07 -1.91 10.40
N PRO A 51 14.22 -0.63 10.77
CA PRO A 51 13.15 0.14 11.42
C PRO A 51 11.81 0.15 10.68
N ARG A 52 11.79 -0.09 9.36
CA ARG A 52 10.57 -0.24 8.58
C ARG A 52 9.79 -1.53 8.91
N GLY A 53 10.43 -2.50 9.55
CA GLY A 53 9.80 -3.73 10.04
C GLY A 53 9.00 -3.57 11.34
N ASP A 54 9.06 -2.40 12.00
CA ASP A 54 8.17 -2.01 13.10
C ASP A 54 6.84 -1.53 12.50
N PHE A 55 5.98 -2.50 12.18
CA PHE A 55 4.72 -2.27 11.47
C PHE A 55 3.66 -1.68 12.40
N ASN A 56 3.66 -2.07 13.68
CA ASN A 56 2.68 -1.59 14.64
C ASN A 56 3.10 -0.28 15.34
N GLY A 57 4.36 0.14 15.15
CA GLY A 57 4.90 1.40 15.64
C GLY A 57 5.20 1.41 17.14
N ASP A 58 5.39 0.25 17.78
CA ASP A 58 5.63 0.14 19.22
C ASP A 58 7.11 0.29 19.61
N GLY A 59 7.99 0.44 18.62
CA GLY A 59 9.42 0.61 18.80
C GLY A 59 10.20 -0.70 18.93
N GLN A 60 9.53 -1.85 18.85
CA GLN A 60 10.13 -3.17 18.78
C GLN A 60 9.90 -3.76 17.39
N ILE A 61 10.81 -4.64 16.97
CA ILE A 61 10.65 -5.43 15.76
C ILE A 61 10.56 -6.87 16.21
N ASP A 62 9.35 -7.42 16.25
CA ASP A 62 9.08 -8.77 16.71
C ASP A 62 7.91 -9.42 15.94
N THR A 63 7.44 -10.56 16.43
CA THR A 63 6.40 -11.33 15.72
C THR A 63 5.05 -10.59 15.67
N LEU A 64 4.80 -9.64 16.56
CA LEU A 64 3.57 -8.84 16.54
C LEU A 64 3.47 -8.01 15.26
N ASP A 65 4.57 -7.45 14.78
CA ASP A 65 4.61 -6.73 13.49
C ASP A 65 4.18 -7.61 12.32
N VAL A 66 4.65 -8.87 12.31
CA VAL A 66 4.29 -9.83 11.27
C VAL A 66 2.81 -10.17 11.33
N LEU A 67 2.27 -10.36 12.53
CA LEU A 67 0.85 -10.66 12.72
C LEU A 67 -0.03 -9.47 12.29
N ASP A 68 0.35 -8.26 12.67
CA ASP A 68 -0.38 -7.04 12.31
C ASP A 68 -0.32 -6.77 10.80
N PHE A 69 0.84 -6.97 10.16
CA PHE A 69 0.96 -6.90 8.71
C PHE A 69 0.08 -7.95 7.99
N LEU A 70 0.09 -9.21 8.45
CA LEU A 70 -0.72 -10.27 7.84
C LEU A 70 -2.23 -10.04 8.04
N ASN A 71 -2.64 -9.46 9.18
CA ASN A 71 -4.02 -9.04 9.40
C ASN A 71 -4.44 -7.94 8.43
N ALA A 72 -3.57 -6.95 8.20
CA ALA A 72 -3.80 -5.91 7.19
C ALA A 72 -3.89 -6.53 5.79
N TRP A 73 -2.92 -7.35 5.39
CA TRP A 73 -2.85 -7.98 4.06
C TRP A 73 -4.09 -8.84 3.75
N ALA A 74 -4.58 -9.60 4.73
CA ALA A 74 -5.83 -10.37 4.57
C ALA A 74 -7.08 -9.48 4.48
N GLY A 75 -7.00 -8.25 5.01
CA GLY A 75 -8.06 -7.23 4.93
C GLY A 75 -8.06 -6.43 3.62
N GLY A 76 -6.91 -6.34 2.92
CA GLY A 76 -6.74 -5.56 1.71
C GLY A 76 -6.43 -4.07 1.98
N CYS A 77 -6.87 -3.19 1.05
CA CYS A 77 -7.08 -1.77 1.33
C CYS A 77 -8.58 -1.53 1.62
#